data_AF-A0A2N9B0I2-F1
#
_entry.id   AF-A0A2N9B0I2-F1
#
_cell.length_a   1.000
_cell.length_b   1.000
_cell.length_c   1.000
_cell.angle_alpha   90.00
_cell.angle_beta   90.00
_cell.angle_gamma   90.00
#
_symmetry.space_group_name_H-M   'P 1'
#
loop_
_entity.id
_entity.type
_entity.pdbx_description
1 polymer ?
#
loop_
_entity_poly.entity_id
_entity_poly.type
_entity_poly.pdbx_seq_one_letter_code
_entity_poly.pdbx_strand_id
1 'polypeptide(L)'
;MALFTARRACEAAGLTALDRVADPLAALAEGRPLPPPFDDDTRMWETLATAPRVPDRTVGRAVPPERPPFRPPASTSTPVPQSQEAARAVVGPAVVVAKPPASGSGPYAVALTIGPPHPSLRISQPHMALPAVTGAAEHHPLRAALDAVHAAVAAYGDDHPALLAEVWSVVRGTVRVPGP
;
A
#
# COMPACT_ATOMS: atom_id res chain seq x y z
N MET A 1 12.56 -8.50 -9.53
CA MET A 1 11.91 -8.02 -8.29
C MET A 1 10.41 -7.83 -8.48
N ALA A 2 9.96 -6.94 -9.36
CA ALA A 2 8.55 -6.62 -9.56
C ALA A 2 7.64 -7.85 -9.82
N LEU A 3 8.01 -8.72 -10.79
CA LEU A 3 7.28 -9.96 -11.06
C LEU A 3 7.23 -10.92 -9.86
N PHE A 4 8.35 -11.07 -9.15
CA PHE A 4 8.40 -11.92 -7.96
C PHE A 4 7.41 -11.43 -6.90
N THR A 5 7.41 -10.13 -6.63
CA THR A 5 6.50 -9.53 -5.63
C THR A 5 5.03 -9.60 -6.06
N ALA A 6 4.74 -9.40 -7.35
CA ALA A 6 3.40 -9.57 -7.90
C ALA A 6 2.89 -11.00 -7.72
N ARG A 7 3.72 -12.00 -8.03
CA ARG A 7 3.39 -13.42 -7.81
C ARG A 7 3.11 -13.72 -6.35
N ARG A 8 3.98 -13.30 -5.42
CA ARG A 8 3.76 -13.52 -3.98
C ARG A 8 2.48 -12.86 -3.46
N ALA A 9 2.17 -11.63 -3.91
CA ALA A 9 0.92 -10.97 -3.57
C ALA A 9 -0.30 -11.76 -4.07
N CYS A 10 -0.28 -12.22 -5.33
CA CYS A 10 -1.36 -13.03 -5.90
C CYS A 10 -1.50 -14.40 -5.20
N GLU A 11 -0.39 -15.05 -4.84
CA GLU A 11 -0.39 -16.32 -4.11
C GLU A 11 -1.02 -16.16 -2.72
N ALA A 12 -0.60 -15.14 -1.96
CA ALA A 12 -1.13 -14.85 -0.63
C ALA A 12 -2.65 -14.60 -0.69
N ALA A 13 -3.10 -13.84 -1.69
CA ALA A 13 -4.51 -13.58 -1.95
C ALA A 13 -5.30 -14.75 -2.55
N GLY A 14 -4.64 -15.86 -2.94
CA GLY A 14 -5.29 -17.00 -3.60
C GLY A 14 -5.78 -16.68 -5.03
N LEU A 15 -5.20 -15.68 -5.68
CA LEU A 15 -5.55 -15.22 -7.02
C LEU A 15 -4.88 -16.02 -8.14
N THR A 16 -3.77 -16.71 -7.87
CA THR A 16 -3.04 -17.48 -8.88
C THR A 16 -3.83 -18.67 -9.43
N ALA A 17 -4.85 -19.14 -8.71
CA ALA A 17 -5.77 -20.18 -9.18
C ALA A 17 -6.86 -19.64 -10.14
N LEU A 18 -6.93 -18.32 -10.34
CA LEU A 18 -7.85 -17.71 -11.28
C LEU A 18 -7.12 -17.50 -12.61
N ASP A 19 -7.56 -18.18 -13.67
CA ASP A 19 -6.96 -18.12 -15.02
C ASP A 19 -6.77 -16.67 -15.49
N ARG A 20 -7.72 -15.79 -15.16
CA ARG A 20 -7.68 -14.35 -15.46
C ARG A 20 -6.48 -13.57 -14.87
N VAL A 21 -5.83 -14.07 -13.81
CA VAL A 21 -4.63 -13.47 -13.19
C VAL A 21 -3.37 -14.20 -13.62
N ALA A 22 -3.47 -15.48 -13.99
CA ALA A 22 -2.36 -16.24 -14.56
C ALA A 22 -1.86 -15.62 -15.88
N ASP A 23 -2.78 -15.21 -16.76
CA ASP A 23 -2.46 -14.59 -18.05
C ASP A 23 -1.63 -13.27 -17.90
N PRO A 24 -2.04 -12.28 -17.07
CA PRO A 24 -1.23 -11.12 -16.74
C PRO A 24 0.17 -11.45 -16.18
N LEU A 25 0.26 -12.42 -15.27
CA LEU A 25 1.54 -12.81 -14.66
C LEU A 25 2.48 -13.50 -15.67
N ALA A 26 1.93 -14.22 -16.66
CA ALA A 26 2.66 -14.78 -17.77
C ALA A 26 3.14 -13.69 -18.74
N ALA A 27 2.26 -12.73 -19.09
CA ALA A 27 2.63 -11.58 -19.91
C ALA A 27 3.79 -10.78 -19.29
N LEU A 28 3.74 -10.52 -17.98
CA LEU A 28 4.84 -9.88 -17.24
C LEU A 28 6.14 -10.69 -17.27
N ALA A 29 6.07 -12.02 -17.22
CA ALA A 29 7.24 -12.89 -17.30
C ALA A 29 7.91 -12.84 -18.68
N GLU A 30 7.10 -12.69 -19.73
CA GLU A 30 7.54 -12.60 -21.12
C GLU A 30 7.93 -11.16 -21.53
N GLY A 31 7.79 -10.18 -20.63
CA GLY A 31 8.01 -8.76 -20.94
C GLY A 31 6.98 -8.17 -21.92
N ARG A 32 5.82 -8.82 -22.05
CA ARG A 32 4.71 -8.33 -22.88
C ARG A 32 3.86 -7.32 -22.09
N PRO A 33 3.17 -6.40 -22.78
CA PRO A 33 2.16 -5.55 -22.16
C PRO A 33 1.07 -6.37 -21.48
N LEU A 34 0.49 -5.83 -20.41
CA LEU A 34 -0.63 -6.47 -19.72
C LEU A 34 -1.83 -6.64 -20.66
N PRO A 35 -2.52 -7.78 -20.62
CA PRO A 35 -3.75 -7.98 -21.39
C PRO A 35 -4.91 -7.20 -20.75
N PRO A 36 -5.92 -6.79 -21.53
CA PRO A 36 -7.16 -6.26 -20.97
C PRO A 36 -7.83 -7.23 -20.01
N PRO A 37 -8.42 -6.77 -18.89
CA PRO A 37 -8.62 -5.37 -18.47
C PRO A 37 -7.46 -4.80 -17.63
N PHE A 38 -6.34 -5.52 -17.47
CA PHE A 38 -5.23 -5.13 -16.60
C PHE A 38 -4.30 -4.08 -17.22
N ASP A 39 -4.52 -3.73 -18.48
CA ASP A 39 -3.87 -2.63 -19.18
C ASP A 39 -4.35 -1.25 -18.72
N ASP A 40 -5.52 -1.19 -18.05
CA ASP A 40 -6.14 0.03 -17.56
C ASP A 40 -6.62 -0.16 -16.12
N ASP A 41 -6.07 0.62 -15.19
CA ASP A 41 -6.40 0.53 -13.75
C ASP A 41 -7.90 0.73 -13.48
N THR A 42 -8.57 1.64 -14.20
CA THR A 42 -10.00 1.93 -13.97
C THR A 42 -10.85 0.74 -14.40
N ARG A 43 -10.60 0.22 -15.61
CA ARG A 43 -11.29 -0.96 -16.13
C ARG A 43 -11.02 -2.21 -15.32
N MET A 44 -9.81 -2.36 -14.78
CA MET A 44 -9.47 -3.42 -13.85
C MET A 44 -10.40 -3.37 -12.63
N TRP A 45 -10.50 -2.23 -11.95
CA TRP A 45 -11.36 -2.09 -10.76
C TRP A 45 -12.84 -2.30 -11.06
N GLU A 46 -13.35 -1.78 -12.18
CA GLU A 46 -14.73 -2.00 -12.62
C GLU A 46 -15.03 -3.48 -12.89
N THR A 47 -14.10 -4.18 -13.55
CA THR A 47 -14.22 -5.61 -13.82
C THR A 47 -14.21 -6.44 -12.53
N LEU A 48 -13.42 -6.03 -11.54
CA LEU A 48 -13.35 -6.72 -10.25
C LEU A 48 -14.60 -6.52 -9.40
N ALA A 49 -15.13 -5.29 -9.36
CA ALA A 49 -16.35 -4.98 -8.62
C ALA A 49 -17.57 -5.78 -9.13
N THR A 50 -17.55 -6.14 -10.41
CA THR A 50 -18.61 -6.91 -11.08
C THR A 50 -18.33 -8.42 -11.12
N ALA A 51 -17.14 -8.87 -10.70
CA ALA A 51 -16.73 -10.27 -10.80
C ALA A 51 -17.29 -11.15 -9.67
N PRO A 52 -18.02 -12.23 -9.99
CA PRO A 52 -18.40 -13.24 -9.01
C PRO A 52 -17.18 -14.10 -8.65
N ARG A 53 -16.98 -14.36 -7.35
CA ARG A 53 -15.98 -15.29 -6.74
C ARG A 53 -14.54 -14.79 -6.61
N VAL A 54 -14.34 -13.54 -6.18
CA VAL A 54 -13.08 -13.19 -5.51
C VAL A 54 -13.04 -13.94 -4.16
N PRO A 55 -11.95 -14.64 -3.80
CA PRO A 55 -11.83 -15.28 -2.50
C PRO A 55 -12.13 -14.29 -1.37
N ASP A 56 -13.01 -14.66 -0.44
CA ASP A 56 -13.31 -13.83 0.73
C ASP A 56 -12.20 -13.98 1.78
N ARG A 57 -11.01 -13.46 1.44
CA ARG A 57 -9.86 -13.39 2.33
C ARG A 57 -9.66 -11.96 2.78
N THR A 58 -9.49 -11.80 4.08
CA THR A 58 -9.18 -10.50 4.67
C THR A 58 -7.95 -10.58 5.54
N VAL A 59 -7.18 -9.50 5.61
CA VAL A 59 -5.97 -9.35 6.44
C VAL A 59 -6.09 -8.12 7.34
N GLY A 60 -5.27 -8.07 8.39
CA GLY A 60 -5.08 -6.84 9.15
C GLY A 60 -4.34 -5.79 8.33
N ARG A 61 -4.37 -4.53 8.76
CA ARG A 61 -3.56 -3.49 8.11
C ARG A 61 -2.07 -3.76 8.35
N ALA A 62 -1.24 -3.56 7.33
CA ALA A 62 0.20 -3.46 7.51
C ALA A 62 0.52 -2.28 8.44
N VAL A 63 0.96 -2.57 9.65
CA VAL A 63 1.41 -1.57 10.62
C VAL A 63 2.94 -1.54 10.59
N PRO A 64 3.55 -0.42 10.18
CA PRO A 64 5.00 -0.28 10.26
C PRO A 64 5.47 -0.48 11.70
N PRO A 65 6.63 -1.14 11.93
CA PRO A 65 7.19 -1.24 13.27
C PRO A 65 7.47 0.16 13.83
N GLU A 66 7.30 0.33 15.13
CA GLU A 66 7.64 1.58 15.80
C GLU A 66 9.10 1.93 15.54
N ARG A 67 9.32 3.13 15.00
CA ARG A 67 10.66 3.65 14.76
C ARG A 67 10.95 4.72 15.81
N PRO A 68 12.14 4.72 16.45
CA PRO A 68 12.56 5.86 17.23
C PRO A 68 12.47 7.14 16.39
N PRO A 69 12.15 8.28 16.99
CA PRO A 69 12.04 9.54 16.26
C PRO A 69 13.33 9.80 15.48
N PHE A 70 13.18 10.16 14.21
CA PHE A 70 14.31 10.47 13.34
C PHE A 70 15.14 11.59 13.98
N ARG A 71 16.42 11.31 14.23
CA ARG A 71 17.38 12.32 14.66
C ARG A 71 18.18 12.75 13.42
N PRO A 72 17.92 13.95 12.86
CA PRO A 72 18.78 14.46 11.80
C PRO A 72 20.21 14.58 12.32
N PRO A 73 21.23 14.35 11.46
CA PRO A 73 22.60 14.67 11.80
C PRO A 73 22.68 16.15 12.19
N ALA A 74 23.55 16.49 13.16
CA ALA A 74 23.68 17.86 13.65
C ALA A 74 24.03 18.80 12.48
N SER A 75 23.06 19.63 12.08
CA SER A 75 23.29 20.68 11.09
C SER A 75 24.30 21.67 11.66
N THR A 76 25.43 21.85 10.99
CA THR A 76 26.42 22.90 11.31
C THR A 76 25.98 24.29 10.81
N SER A 77 24.80 24.40 10.21
CA SER A 77 24.20 25.66 9.79
C SER A 77 23.49 26.33 10.96
N THR A 78 23.87 27.59 11.22
CA THR A 78 23.20 28.50 12.14
C THR A 78 21.68 28.48 11.93
N PRO A 79 20.86 28.35 12.99
CA PRO A 79 19.41 28.32 12.84
C PRO A 79 18.93 29.66 12.31
N VAL A 80 18.36 29.67 11.10
CA VAL A 80 17.48 30.78 10.68
C VAL A 80 16.18 30.60 11.45
N PRO A 81 15.71 31.58 12.23
CA PRO A 81 14.45 31.46 12.93
C PRO A 81 13.32 31.34 11.90
N GLN A 82 12.80 30.12 11.72
CA GLN A 82 11.53 29.91 11.05
C GLN A 82 10.44 30.41 12.01
N SER A 83 9.81 31.52 11.64
CA SER A 83 8.55 31.95 12.26
C SER A 83 7.63 30.74 12.30
N GLN A 84 7.23 30.33 13.50
CA GLN A 84 6.18 29.35 13.70
C GLN A 84 4.87 29.98 13.22
N GLU A 85 4.66 29.96 11.91
CA GLU A 85 3.36 30.22 11.33
C GLU A 85 2.48 29.06 11.77
N ALA A 86 1.69 29.34 12.81
CA ALA A 86 0.82 28.40 13.50
C ALA A 86 0.14 27.50 12.47
N ALA A 87 0.48 26.20 12.51
CA ALA A 87 -0.10 25.19 11.65
C ALA A 87 -1.62 25.30 11.72
N ARG A 88 -2.22 25.89 10.69
CA ARG A 88 -3.67 25.93 10.52
C ARG A 88 -4.11 24.48 10.34
N ALA A 89 -4.66 23.91 11.41
CA ALA A 89 -5.26 22.60 11.41
C ALA A 89 -6.43 22.57 10.41
N VAL A 90 -6.31 21.75 9.38
CA VAL A 90 -7.38 21.49 8.40
C VAL A 90 -8.12 20.23 8.84
N VAL A 91 -9.45 20.27 8.77
CA VAL A 91 -10.38 19.44 9.53
C VAL A 91 -11.43 18.89 8.57
N GLY A 92 -11.53 17.56 8.44
CA GLY A 92 -12.53 16.82 7.66
C GLY A 92 -12.85 15.47 8.34
N PRO A 93 -13.91 14.71 7.98
CA PRO A 93 -14.98 14.27 8.89
C PRO A 93 -14.84 12.84 9.49
N ALA A 94 -14.99 12.68 10.81
CA ALA A 94 -15.44 11.48 11.54
C ALA A 94 -15.44 11.68 13.08
N VAL A 95 -16.61 11.49 13.70
CA VAL A 95 -16.99 11.32 15.13
C VAL A 95 -16.68 12.45 16.13
N VAL A 96 -17.76 13.06 16.64
CA VAL A 96 -17.81 14.18 17.58
C VAL A 96 -17.81 13.67 19.03
N VAL A 97 -16.79 14.05 19.81
CA VAL A 97 -16.93 14.21 21.27
C VAL A 97 -16.83 15.70 21.56
N ALA A 98 -17.98 16.31 21.86
CA ALA A 98 -18.04 17.72 22.22
C ALA A 98 -17.64 17.90 23.70
N LYS A 99 -16.46 18.45 23.95
CA LYS A 99 -16.16 19.11 25.24
C LYS A 99 -16.57 20.58 25.11
N PRO A 100 -17.44 21.13 25.98
CA PRO A 100 -17.84 22.52 25.87
C PRO A 100 -16.63 23.43 26.16
N PRO A 101 -16.42 24.50 25.37
CA PRO A 101 -15.31 25.43 25.58
C PRO A 101 -15.56 26.29 26.82
N ALA A 102 -14.48 26.61 27.53
CA ALA A 102 -14.49 27.74 28.45
C ALA A 102 -14.83 29.01 27.66
N SER A 103 -15.75 29.79 28.21
CA SER A 103 -16.41 30.95 27.61
C SER A 103 -15.44 31.90 26.89
N GLY A 104 -15.75 32.21 25.63
CA GLY A 104 -15.20 33.37 24.92
C GLY A 104 -14.50 33.09 23.59
N SER A 105 -15.23 32.68 22.55
CA SER A 105 -14.88 32.98 21.15
C SER A 105 -16.05 32.63 20.22
N GLY A 106 -16.20 33.39 19.13
CA GLY A 106 -17.33 33.42 18.21
C GLY A 106 -17.60 32.14 17.39
N PRO A 107 -18.55 32.19 16.44
CA PRO A 107 -19.31 31.03 15.99
C PRO A 107 -18.47 30.00 15.20
N TYR A 108 -18.27 28.85 15.83
CA TYR A 108 -18.00 27.50 15.30
C TYR A 108 -16.78 27.30 14.37
N ALA A 109 -15.59 27.12 14.94
CA ALA A 109 -14.49 26.38 14.31
C ALA A 109 -14.36 25.01 14.98
N VAL A 110 -14.62 23.93 14.23
CA VAL A 110 -14.46 22.55 14.70
C VAL A 110 -13.10 22.04 14.23
N ALA A 111 -12.32 21.43 15.13
CA ALA A 111 -11.06 20.75 14.84
C ALA A 111 -11.26 19.23 14.80
N LEU A 112 -11.06 18.57 13.66
CA LEU A 112 -11.18 17.12 13.50
C LEU A 112 -9.81 16.52 13.22
N THR A 113 -9.41 15.66 14.15
CA THR A 113 -8.21 14.85 14.07
C THR A 113 -8.62 13.50 13.52
N ILE A 114 -8.10 13.12 12.35
CA ILE A 114 -8.27 11.77 11.82
C ILE A 114 -7.33 10.87 12.62
N GLY A 115 -7.88 10.19 13.62
CA GLY A 115 -7.17 9.13 14.32
C GLY A 115 -6.80 7.99 13.36
N PRO A 116 -5.78 7.17 13.68
CA PRO A 116 -5.46 6.00 12.87
C PRO A 116 -6.71 5.09 12.77
N PRO A 117 -6.98 4.49 11.60
CA PRO A 117 -8.08 3.54 11.45
C PRO A 117 -7.97 2.42 12.49
N HIS A 118 -9.11 1.96 13.00
CA HIS A 118 -9.15 0.97 14.05
C HIS A 118 -8.35 -0.28 13.62
N PRO A 119 -7.43 -0.81 14.46
CA PRO A 119 -6.55 -1.90 14.08
C PRO A 119 -7.29 -3.21 13.74
N SER A 120 -8.56 -3.34 14.15
CA SER A 120 -9.43 -4.46 13.78
C SER A 120 -10.09 -4.35 12.40
N LEU A 121 -9.88 -3.25 11.66
CA LEU A 121 -10.41 -3.13 10.30
C LEU A 121 -9.74 -4.16 9.40
N ARG A 122 -10.56 -5.08 8.90
CA ARG A 122 -10.14 -6.12 7.97
C ARG A 122 -10.21 -5.56 6.54
N ILE A 123 -9.14 -5.77 5.79
CA ILE A 123 -9.01 -5.30 4.41
C ILE A 123 -9.11 -6.52 3.49
N SER A 124 -9.81 -6.39 2.36
CA SER A 124 -9.90 -7.46 1.37
C SER A 124 -8.53 -7.72 0.74
N GLN A 125 -7.99 -8.90 0.99
CA GLN A 125 -6.64 -9.30 0.56
C GLN A 125 -6.50 -9.33 -0.97
N PRO A 126 -7.47 -9.89 -1.73
CA PRO A 126 -7.35 -9.92 -3.19
C PRO A 126 -7.45 -8.55 -3.83
N HIS A 127 -8.26 -7.64 -3.27
CA HIS A 127 -8.30 -6.26 -3.76
C HIS A 127 -6.95 -5.56 -3.54
N MET A 128 -6.23 -5.86 -2.46
CA MET A 128 -4.92 -5.26 -2.21
C MET A 128 -3.77 -5.90 -3.02
N ALA A 129 -3.95 -7.13 -3.52
CA ALA A 129 -2.93 -7.84 -4.30
C ALA A 129 -2.85 -7.39 -5.77
N LEU A 130 -3.96 -6.93 -6.34
CA LEU A 130 -4.05 -6.63 -7.78
C LEU A 130 -3.19 -5.44 -8.23
N PRO A 131 -3.04 -4.36 -7.44
CA PRO A 131 -2.09 -3.29 -7.74
C PRO A 131 -0.63 -3.76 -7.86
N ALA A 132 -0.27 -4.93 -7.33
CA ALA A 132 1.08 -5.47 -7.50
C ALA A 132 1.33 -5.93 -8.95
N VAL A 133 0.29 -6.39 -9.66
CA VAL A 133 0.36 -6.80 -11.06
C VAL A 133 0.50 -5.59 -11.97
N THR A 134 -0.34 -4.57 -11.79
CA THR A 134 -0.27 -3.34 -12.59
C THR A 134 0.99 -2.52 -12.27
N GLY A 135 1.35 -2.43 -10.99
CA GLY A 135 2.63 -1.84 -10.57
C GLY A 135 3.83 -2.56 -11.20
N ALA A 136 3.79 -3.89 -11.37
CA ALA A 136 4.88 -4.62 -12.01
C ALA A 136 5.00 -4.39 -13.52
N ALA A 137 3.97 -3.86 -14.18
CA ALA A 137 3.98 -3.52 -15.60
C ALA A 137 4.54 -2.13 -15.90
N GLU A 138 4.84 -1.34 -14.86
CA GLU A 138 5.43 -0.02 -15.01
C GLU A 138 6.73 -0.07 -15.83
N HIS A 139 6.89 0.88 -16.75
CA HIS A 139 8.03 0.94 -17.66
C HIS A 139 9.35 1.22 -16.93
N HIS A 140 9.30 2.02 -15.86
CA HIS A 140 10.50 2.33 -15.09
C HIS A 140 10.80 1.23 -14.05
N PRO A 141 11.92 0.48 -14.17
CA PRO A 141 12.11 -0.77 -13.43
C PRO A 141 12.18 -0.60 -11.91
N LEU A 142 12.74 0.51 -11.42
CA LEU A 142 12.77 0.82 -9.99
C LEU A 142 11.36 1.13 -9.46
N ARG A 143 10.57 1.87 -10.24
CA ARG A 143 9.20 2.22 -9.87
C ARG A 143 8.34 0.97 -9.86
N ALA A 144 8.47 0.12 -10.88
CA ALA A 144 7.80 -1.17 -10.94
C ALA A 144 8.08 -2.03 -9.71
N ALA A 145 9.34 -2.08 -9.27
CA ALA A 145 9.71 -2.83 -8.07
C ALA A 145 9.11 -2.23 -6.80
N LEU A 146 9.15 -0.91 -6.62
CA LEU A 146 8.63 -0.25 -5.43
C LEU A 146 7.10 -0.32 -5.34
N ASP A 147 6.41 -0.08 -6.45
CA ASP A 147 4.95 -0.13 -6.52
C ASP A 147 4.45 -1.57 -6.30
N ALA A 148 5.12 -2.56 -6.88
CA ALA A 148 4.81 -3.98 -6.63
C ALA A 148 5.10 -4.41 -5.18
N VAL A 149 6.20 -3.96 -4.56
CA VAL A 149 6.48 -4.24 -3.13
C VAL A 149 5.45 -3.56 -2.23
N HIS A 150 5.12 -2.31 -2.50
CA HIS A 150 4.14 -1.56 -1.70
C HIS A 150 2.77 -2.23 -1.73
N ALA A 151 2.29 -2.60 -2.92
CA ALA A 151 1.05 -3.35 -3.08
C ALA A 151 1.11 -4.73 -2.41
N ALA A 152 2.22 -5.46 -2.55
CA ALA A 152 2.39 -6.74 -1.88
C ALA A 152 2.38 -6.61 -0.35
N VAL A 153 2.97 -5.57 0.23
CA VAL A 153 2.87 -5.28 1.67
C VAL A 153 1.43 -5.03 2.09
N ALA A 154 0.65 -4.29 1.30
CA ALA A 154 -0.78 -4.10 1.56
C ALA A 154 -1.58 -5.42 1.48
N ALA A 155 -1.22 -6.30 0.55
CA ALA A 155 -1.83 -7.62 0.39
C ALA A 155 -1.43 -8.63 1.48
N TYR A 156 -0.23 -8.53 2.04
CA TYR A 156 0.17 -9.35 3.19
C TYR A 156 -0.36 -8.79 4.50
N GLY A 157 -0.65 -7.48 4.56
CA GLY A 157 -1.23 -6.86 5.74
C GLY A 157 -0.32 -6.97 6.97
N ASP A 158 -0.86 -7.47 8.07
CA ASP A 158 -0.14 -7.77 9.31
C ASP A 158 1.02 -8.76 9.12
N ASP A 159 0.93 -9.68 8.15
CA ASP A 159 1.98 -10.66 7.83
C ASP A 159 3.09 -10.11 6.90
N HIS A 160 3.09 -8.81 6.59
CA HIS A 160 4.10 -8.20 5.71
C HIS A 160 5.58 -8.39 6.14
N PRO A 161 5.96 -8.60 7.42
CA PRO A 161 7.35 -8.87 7.76
C PRO A 161 7.89 -10.15 7.11
N ALA A 162 7.05 -11.17 6.92
CA ALA A 162 7.44 -12.40 6.23
C ALA A 162 7.76 -12.15 4.75
N LEU A 163 6.90 -11.40 4.06
CA LEU A 163 7.14 -10.96 2.68
C LEU A 163 8.44 -10.17 2.56
N LEU A 164 8.66 -9.18 3.44
CA LEU A 164 9.85 -8.35 3.38
C LEU A 164 11.13 -9.18 3.61
N ALA A 165 11.10 -10.18 4.48
CA ALA A 165 12.23 -11.08 4.68
C ALA A 165 12.62 -11.83 3.39
N GLU A 166 11.62 -12.31 2.63
CA GLU A 166 11.84 -12.95 1.33
C GLU A 166 12.35 -11.98 0.28
N VAL A 167 11.74 -10.79 0.18
CA VAL A 167 12.19 -9.72 -0.74
C VAL A 167 13.66 -9.38 -0.46
N TRP A 168 14.04 -9.22 0.80
CA TRP A 168 15.42 -8.98 1.21
C TRP A 168 16.36 -10.15 0.94
N SER A 169 15.85 -11.39 0.93
CA SER A 169 16.62 -12.56 0.53
C SER A 169 16.94 -12.52 -0.97
N VAL A 170 15.97 -12.17 -1.81
CA VAL A 170 16.18 -12.03 -3.25
C VAL A 170 17.14 -10.89 -3.57
N VAL A 171 16.98 -9.72 -2.93
CA VAL A 171 17.87 -8.56 -3.13
C VAL A 171 19.31 -8.88 -2.74
N ARG A 172 19.52 -9.66 -1.67
CA ARG A 172 20.85 -10.11 -1.23
C ARG A 172 21.40 -11.28 -2.06
N GLY A 173 20.64 -11.80 -3.02
CA GLY A 173 21.03 -12.94 -3.85
C GLY A 173 21.01 -14.28 -3.13
N THR A 174 20.39 -14.38 -1.94
CA THR A 174 20.36 -15.60 -1.12
C THR A 174 19.25 -16.57 -1.57
N VAL A 175 18.31 -16.13 -2.40
CA VAL A 175 17.33 -16.97 -3.11
C VAL A 175 17.33 -16.57 -4.59
N ARG A 176 17.44 -17.55 -5.48
CA ARG A 176 17.40 -17.34 -6.93
C ARG A 176 15.94 -17.19 -7.38
N VAL A 177 15.61 -16.09 -8.06
CA VAL A 177 14.33 -15.98 -8.78
C VAL A 177 14.32 -17.07 -9.86
N PRO A 178 13.26 -17.90 -9.98
CA PRO A 178 13.17 -18.82 -11.09
C PRO A 178 13.22 -18.03 -12.39
N GLY A 179 14.15 -18.41 -13.28
CA GLY A 179 14.22 -17.88 -14.64
C GLY A 179 12.97 -18.26 -15.46
N PRO A 180 12.78 -17.62 -16.62
CA PRO A 180 11.62 -17.88 -17.49
C PRO A 180 11.50 -19.35 -17.87
#